data_AF-A0A2D9NQI5-F1
#
_entry.id   AF-A0A2D9NQI5-F1
#
_cell.length_a   1.000
_cell.length_b   1.000
_cell.length_c   1.000
_cell.angle_alpha   90.00
_cell.angle_beta   90.00
_cell.angle_gamma   90.00
#
_symmetry.space_group_name_H-M   'P 1'
#
loop_
_entity.id
_entity.type
_entity.pdbx_description
1 polymer ?
#
loop_
_entity_poly.entity_id
_entity_poly.type
_entity_poly.pdbx_seq_one_letter_code
_entity_poly.pdbx_strand_id
1 'polypeptide(L)' 'MRFPGTFEIILIILAIILLFGAKKIPEIARGLGKGLKEFKKAKDEVSESLNSDKE' A
#
# COMPACT_ATOMS: atom_id res chain seq x y z
N MET A 1 -7.85 17.42 -21.94
CA MET A 1 -8.30 16.87 -20.63
C MET A 1 -7.87 17.83 -19.55
N ARG A 2 -8.81 18.41 -18.79
CA ARG A 2 -8.48 19.33 -17.69
C ARG A 2 -8.30 18.48 -16.44
N PHE A 3 -7.09 18.46 -15.88
CA PHE A 3 -6.87 17.83 -14.59
C PHE A 3 -7.70 18.56 -13.53
N PRO A 4 -8.31 17.83 -12.58
CA PRO A 4 -9.03 18.46 -11.50
C PRO A 4 -8.07 19.36 -10.71
N GLY A 5 -8.53 20.55 -10.36
CA GLY A 5 -7.76 21.49 -9.58
C GLY A 5 -7.49 20.95 -8.17
N THR A 6 -6.47 21.48 -7.50
CA THR A 6 -6.11 21.09 -6.12
C THR A 6 -7.32 21.09 -5.17
N PHE A 7 -8.26 22.03 -5.35
CA PHE A 7 -9.50 22.11 -4.58
C PHE A 7 -10.46 20.93 -4.81
N GLU A 8 -10.63 20.47 -6.06
CA GLU A 8 -11.51 19.34 -6.37
C GLU A 8 -10.94 18.05 -5.80
N ILE A 9 -9.61 17.86 -5.87
CA ILE A 9 -8.92 16.72 -5.26
C ILE A 9 -9.11 16.71 -3.74
N ILE A 10 -9.00 17.87 -3.09
CA ILE A 10 -9.23 18.00 -1.64
C ILE A 10 -10.67 17.61 -1.27
N LEU A 11 -11.67 18.05 -2.03
CA LEU A 11 -13.07 17.69 -1.78
C LEU A 11 -13.32 16.20 -1.94
N ILE A 12 -12.71 15.56 -2.94
CA ILE A 12 -12.80 14.10 -3.14
C ILE A 12 -12.18 13.36 -1.97
N ILE A 13 -10.98 13.75 -1.53
CA ILE A 13 -10.31 13.14 -0.37
C ILE A 13 -11.15 13.33 0.90
N LEU A 14 -11.74 14.53 1.09
CA LEU A 14 -12.60 14.81 2.23
C LEU A 14 -13.86 13.93 2.22
N ALA A 15 -14.49 13.74 1.06
CA ALA A 15 -15.65 12.85 0.91
C ALA A 15 -15.28 11.39 1.25
N ILE A 16 -14.14 10.89 0.76
CA ILE A 16 -13.64 9.54 1.10
C ILE A 16 -13.40 9.42 2.61
N ILE A 17 -12.82 10.44 3.24
CA ILE A 17 -12.59 10.47 4.68
C ILE A 17 -13.90 10.48 5.48
N LEU A 18 -14.95 11.15 5.01
CA LEU A 18 -16.26 11.12 5.67
C LEU A 18 -16.94 9.75 5.56
N LEU A 19 -16.85 9.09 4.40
CA LEU A 19 -17.46 7.78 4.18
C LEU A 19 -16.75 6.65 4.91
N PHE A 20 -15.42 6.62 4.84
CA PHE A 20 -14.61 5.52 5.39
C PHE A 20 -14.01 5.86 6.76
N GLY A 21 -13.95 7.12 7.14
CA GLY A 21 -13.29 7.61 8.35
C GLY A 21 -11.78 7.85 8.13
N ALA A 22 -11.28 8.97 8.67
CA ALA A 22 -9.87 9.35 8.58
C ALA A 22 -8.90 8.27 9.13
N LYS A 23 -9.38 7.43 10.05
CA LYS A 23 -8.61 6.35 10.69
C LYS A 23 -8.51 5.07 9.85
N LYS A 24 -9.44 4.80 8.92
CA LYS A 24 -9.41 3.56 8.13
C LYS A 24 -8.32 3.56 7.06
N ILE A 25 -8.05 4.69 6.43
CA ILE A 25 -6.96 4.84 5.45
C ILE A 25 -5.59 4.41 6.05
N PRO A 26 -5.13 4.98 7.19
CA PRO A 26 -3.85 4.58 7.78
C PRO A 26 -3.87 3.17 8.37
N GLU A 27 -5.02 2.67 8.83
CA GLU A 27 -5.18 1.29 9.32
C GLU A 27 -4.95 0.27 8.19
N ILE A 28 -5.60 0.48 7.04
CA ILE A 28 -5.43 -0.34 5.84
C ILE A 28 -3.99 -0.23 5.32
N ALA A 29 -3.44 0.99 5.24
CA ALA A 29 -2.05 1.20 4.80
C ALA A 29 -1.04 0.47 5.71
N ARG A 30 -1.26 0.47 7.03
CA ARG A 30 -0.43 -0.28 7.98
C ARG A 30 -0.57 -1.80 7.80
N GLY A 31 -1.79 -2.30 7.59
CA GLY A 31 -2.04 -3.72 7.33
C GLY A 31 -1.38 -4.18 6.03
N LEU A 32 -1.62 -3.45 4.93
CA LEU A 32 -1.00 -3.70 3.63
C LEU A 32 0.52 -3.58 3.67
N GLY A 33 1.06 -2.59 4.38
CA GLY A 33 2.50 -2.41 4.53
C GLY A 33 3.18 -3.57 5.26
N LYS A 34 2.56 -4.09 6.32
CA LYS A 34 3.04 -5.31 6.99
C LYS A 34 2.95 -6.52 6.07
N GLY A 35 1.82 -6.72 5.40
CA GLY A 35 1.65 -7.84 4.47
C GLY A 35 2.66 -7.83 3.32
N LEU A 36 2.90 -6.65 2.72
CA LEU A 36 3.88 -6.49 1.65
C LEU A 36 5.32 -6.73 2.13
N LYS A 37 5.64 -6.33 3.37
CA LYS A 37 6.95 -6.58 3.98
C LYS A 37 7.20 -8.07 4.19
N GLU A 38 6.25 -8.79 4.76
CA GLU A 38 6.37 -10.25 4.96
C GLU A 38 6.41 -10.99 3.63
N PHE A 39 5.60 -10.57 2.65
CA PHE A 39 5.63 -11.12 1.29
C PHE A 39 7.01 -10.95 0.64
N LYS A 40 7.60 -9.76 0.76
CA LYS A 40 8.94 -9.49 0.23
C LYS A 40 9.99 -10.37 0.91
N LYS A 41 9.94 -10.50 2.23
CA LYS A 41 10.87 -11.35 2.99
C LYS A 41 10.79 -12.82 2.55
N ALA A 42 9.59 -13.37 2.44
CA ALA A 42 9.39 -14.74 1.97
C ALA A 42 9.91 -14.93 0.53
N LYS A 43 9.68 -13.96 -0.35
CA LYS A 43 10.23 -13.98 -1.71
C LYS A 43 11.76 -13.98 -1.73
N ASP A 44 12.39 -13.15 -0.89
CA ASP A 44 13.84 -13.04 -0.80
C ASP A 44 14.46 -14.35 -0.26
N GLU A 45 13.87 -14.94 0.78
CA GLU A 45 14.28 -16.25 1.35
C GLU A 45 14.18 -17.39 0.32
N VAL A 46 13.08 -17.44 -0.44
CA VAL A 46 12.93 -18.40 -1.54
C VAL A 46 13.99 -18.17 -2.62
N SER A 47 14.27 -16.93 -3.00
CA SER A 47 15.30 -16.60 -4.00
C SER A 47 16.72 -16.98 -3.53
N GLU A 48 16.99 -16.89 -2.24
CA GLU A 48 18.27 -17.28 -1.63
C GLU A 48 18.44 -18.81 -1.66
N SER A 49 17.42 -19.57 -1.25
CA SER A 49 17.42 -21.05 -1.31
C SER A 49 17.63 -21.58 -2.74
N LEU A 50 17.05 -20.93 -3.75
CA LEU A 50 17.17 -21.32 -5.15
C LEU A 50 18.55 -21.03 -5.77
N ASN A 51 19.35 -20.13 -5.15
CA ASN A 51 20.72 -19.84 -5.58
C ASN A 51 21.72 -20.72 -4.85
N SER A 52 21.49 -21.06 -3.58
CA SER A 52 22.39 -21.93 -2.81
C SER A 52 22.41 -23.38 -3.30
N ASP A 53 21.34 -23.87 -3.93
CA ASP A 53 21.27 -25.23 -4.49
C ASP A 53 21.94 -25.37 -5.88
N LYS A 54 22.46 -24.28 -6.45
CA LYS A 54 23.10 -24.26 -7.79
C LYS A 54 24.63 -24.14 -7.77
N GLU A 55 25.24 -24.09 -6.59
CA GLU A 55 26.70 -24.26 -6.38
C GLU A 55 26.99 -25.63 -5.76
#